data_AF-A0A2A5EPN9-F1
#
_entry.id   AF-A0A2A5EPN9-F1
#
_cell.length_a   1.000
_cell.length_b   1.000
_cell.length_c   1.000
_cell.angle_alpha   90.00
_cell.angle_beta   90.00
_cell.angle_gamma   90.00
#
_symmetry.space_group_name_H-M   'P 1'
#
loop_
_entity.id
_entity.type
_entity.pdbx_description
1 polymer ?
#
loop_
_entity_poly.entity_id
_entity_poly.type
_entity_poly.pdbx_seq_one_letter_code
_entity_poly.pdbx_strand_id
1 'polypeptide(L)'
;MVEYSNKTDEALFAAIGRLTVSWAHLELGLDAMIDTIFYDLENPPKEKELPIALRRKLKYLRKAVKLIPMRPGDAEEYAALIDNIAKESDIRHDIIHGAIVEHTEGTGTARAIRIIRERGKFSQKEIHLTIQSVMEAVVRVNKLAPIPLNFAALVQKAIHEQETTQARHSEE
;
A
#
# COMPACT_ATOMS: atom_id res chain seq x y z
N MET A 1 30.97 10.18 -26.49
CA MET A 1 29.69 10.28 -25.76
C MET A 1 30.02 10.84 -24.40
N VAL A 2 29.40 11.94 -24.01
CA VAL A 2 29.44 12.40 -22.61
C VAL A 2 28.53 11.45 -21.85
N GLU A 3 29.06 10.74 -20.86
CA GLU A 3 28.24 9.96 -19.92
C GLU A 3 27.40 10.98 -19.15
N TYR A 4 26.08 10.98 -19.36
CA TYR A 4 25.15 11.93 -18.74
C TYR A 4 24.75 11.54 -17.30
N SER A 5 25.33 10.46 -16.77
CA SER A 5 24.96 9.93 -15.46
C SER A 5 26.12 9.18 -14.80
N ASN A 6 26.32 9.49 -13.53
CA ASN A 6 27.19 8.73 -12.66
C ASN A 6 26.46 7.47 -12.17
N LYS A 7 27.13 6.30 -12.21
CA LYS A 7 26.54 5.00 -11.79
C LYS A 7 25.95 5.01 -10.38
N THR A 8 26.52 5.78 -9.46
CA THR A 8 26.02 5.89 -8.08
C THR A 8 24.67 6.61 -8.05
N ASP A 9 24.48 7.62 -8.90
CA ASP A 9 23.22 8.35 -8.98
C ASP A 9 22.15 7.52 -9.71
N GLU A 10 22.54 6.80 -10.77
CA GLU A 10 21.68 5.80 -11.40
C GLU A 10 21.16 4.78 -10.38
N ALA A 11 22.02 4.32 -9.46
CA ALA A 11 21.63 3.40 -8.41
C ALA A 11 20.59 4.00 -7.44
N LEU A 12 20.69 5.30 -7.11
CA LEU A 12 19.68 5.99 -6.31
C LEU A 12 18.33 6.03 -7.03
N PHE A 13 18.31 6.46 -8.29
CA PHE A 13 17.07 6.51 -9.08
C PHE A 13 16.49 5.12 -9.34
N ALA A 14 17.33 4.12 -9.57
CA ALA A 14 16.91 2.73 -9.68
C ALA A 14 16.28 2.22 -8.37
N ALA A 15 16.82 2.60 -7.21
CA ALA A 15 16.22 2.27 -5.92
C ALA A 15 14.83 2.92 -5.76
N ILE A 16 14.66 4.18 -6.17
CA ILE A 16 13.36 4.87 -6.18
C ILE A 16 12.38 4.16 -7.12
N GLY A 17 12.82 3.82 -8.33
CA GLY A 17 12.03 3.05 -9.30
C GLY A 17 11.58 1.69 -8.72
N ARG A 18 12.49 0.99 -8.03
CA ARG A 18 12.17 -0.26 -7.35
C ARG A 18 11.13 -0.07 -6.24
N LEU A 19 11.23 0.99 -5.45
CA LEU A 19 10.23 1.32 -4.43
C LEU A 19 8.86 1.57 -5.06
N THR A 20 8.81 2.26 -6.20
CA THR A 20 7.57 2.49 -6.97
C THR A 20 6.93 1.17 -7.41
N VAL A 21 7.71 0.23 -7.95
CA VAL A 21 7.21 -1.10 -8.34
C VAL A 21 6.70 -1.88 -7.13
N SER A 22 7.43 -1.86 -6.01
CA SER A 22 6.98 -2.49 -4.75
C SER A 22 5.64 -1.94 -4.28
N TRP A 23 5.42 -0.63 -4.39
CA TRP A 23 4.13 -0.01 -4.09
C TRP A 23 3.03 -0.40 -5.06
N ALA A 24 3.33 -0.53 -6.35
CA ALA A 24 2.36 -1.00 -7.33
C ALA A 24 1.87 -2.42 -7.01
N HIS A 25 2.77 -3.33 -6.61
CA HIS A 25 2.38 -4.68 -6.17
C HIS A 25 1.50 -4.65 -4.92
N LEU A 26 1.86 -3.84 -3.93
CA LEU A 26 1.06 -3.68 -2.71
C LEU A 26 -0.33 -3.11 -3.03
N GLU A 27 -0.42 -2.07 -3.87
CA GLU A 27 -1.70 -1.47 -4.25
C GLU A 27 -2.59 -2.44 -5.05
N LEU A 28 -2.01 -3.24 -5.95
CA LEU A 28 -2.73 -4.28 -6.67
C LEU A 28 -3.34 -5.32 -5.72
N GLY A 29 -2.60 -5.74 -4.69
CA GLY A 29 -3.13 -6.64 -3.66
C GLY A 29 -4.28 -6.02 -2.86
N LEU A 30 -4.18 -4.71 -2.56
CA LEU A 30 -5.28 -3.98 -1.92
C LEU A 30 -6.50 -3.86 -2.83
N ASP A 31 -6.31 -3.66 -4.14
CA ASP A 31 -7.38 -3.60 -5.11
C ASP A 31 -8.12 -4.94 -5.21
N ALA A 32 -7.39 -6.05 -5.33
CA ALA A 32 -7.99 -7.38 -5.33
C ALA A 32 -8.80 -7.64 -4.05
N MET A 33 -8.25 -7.31 -2.89
CA MET A 33 -8.94 -7.45 -1.60
C MET A 33 -10.23 -6.62 -1.55
N ILE A 34 -10.19 -5.38 -2.05
CA ILE A 34 -11.33 -4.49 -2.06
C ILE A 34 -12.39 -4.99 -3.03
N ASP A 35 -12.01 -5.44 -4.22
CA ASP A 35 -12.94 -5.96 -5.22
C ASP A 35 -13.68 -7.20 -4.69
N THR A 36 -12.96 -8.18 -4.11
CA THR A 36 -13.58 -9.36 -3.49
C THR A 36 -14.57 -8.96 -2.40
N ILE A 37 -14.20 -8.02 -1.51
CA ILE A 37 -15.11 -7.59 -0.45
C ILE A 37 -16.29 -6.81 -1.02
N PHE A 38 -16.06 -5.92 -1.98
CA PHE A 38 -17.07 -4.99 -2.46
C PHE A 38 -18.15 -5.70 -3.27
N TYR A 39 -17.78 -6.71 -4.05
CA TYR A 39 -18.70 -7.43 -4.95
C TYR A 39 -19.18 -8.77 -4.38
N ASP A 40 -18.35 -9.50 -3.64
CA ASP A 40 -18.67 -10.88 -3.26
C ASP A 40 -19.21 -11.00 -1.82
N LEU A 41 -18.95 -10.02 -0.94
CA LEU A 41 -19.49 -10.06 0.43
C LEU A 41 -20.97 -9.66 0.41
N GLU A 42 -21.86 -10.50 0.96
CA GLU A 42 -23.32 -10.27 0.98
C GLU A 42 -23.71 -8.91 1.60
N ASN A 43 -22.97 -8.49 2.63
CA ASN A 43 -23.23 -7.25 3.36
C ASN A 43 -21.95 -6.41 3.50
N PRO A 44 -21.45 -5.80 2.40
CA PRO A 44 -20.20 -5.06 2.42
C PRO A 44 -20.38 -3.70 3.11
N PRO A 45 -19.28 -3.04 3.54
CA PRO A 45 -19.37 -1.68 4.04
C PRO A 45 -20.02 -0.75 3.01
N LYS A 46 -21.03 0.02 3.43
CA LYS A 46 -21.70 0.97 2.55
C LYS A 46 -20.73 2.04 2.03
N GLU A 47 -20.44 2.01 0.74
CA GLU A 47 -19.76 3.05 -0.03
C GLU A 47 -20.48 3.18 -1.38
N LYS A 48 -20.57 4.41 -1.91
CA LYS A 48 -21.26 4.65 -3.20
C LYS A 48 -20.45 4.19 -4.41
N GLU A 49 -19.13 4.21 -4.26
CA GLU A 49 -18.16 3.96 -5.32
C GLU A 49 -16.98 3.20 -4.74
N LEU A 50 -16.34 2.39 -5.58
CA LEU A 50 -15.12 1.69 -5.25
C LEU A 50 -14.05 2.67 -4.74
N PRO A 51 -13.40 2.40 -3.60
CA PRO A 51 -12.41 3.32 -3.05
C PRO A 51 -11.09 3.27 -3.84
N ILE A 52 -10.83 4.28 -4.68
CA ILE A 52 -9.62 4.34 -5.53
C ILE A 52 -8.39 4.93 -4.81
N ALA A 53 -8.59 5.94 -3.95
CA ALA A 53 -7.46 6.57 -3.26
C ALA A 53 -6.96 5.68 -2.10
N LEU A 54 -5.64 5.52 -1.93
CA LEU A 54 -5.06 4.67 -0.87
C LEU A 54 -5.67 4.94 0.53
N ARG A 55 -5.82 6.21 0.93
CA ARG A 55 -6.48 6.55 2.20
C ARG A 55 -7.93 6.03 2.30
N ARG A 56 -8.69 6.10 1.20
CA ARG A 56 -10.05 5.55 1.14
C ARG A 56 -10.02 4.02 1.18
N LYS A 57 -9.10 3.39 0.44
CA LYS A 57 -8.86 1.93 0.46
C LYS A 57 -8.65 1.44 1.89
N LEU A 58 -7.67 2.00 2.60
CA LEU A 58 -7.37 1.60 3.98
C LEU A 58 -8.53 1.85 4.95
N LYS A 59 -9.27 2.96 4.79
CA LYS A 59 -10.47 3.24 5.60
C LYS A 59 -11.58 2.22 5.35
N TYR A 60 -11.81 1.86 4.09
CA TYR A 60 -12.81 0.87 3.70
C TYR A 60 -12.46 -0.51 4.28
N LEU A 61 -11.21 -0.95 4.10
CA LEU A 61 -10.74 -2.23 4.63
C LEU A 61 -10.86 -2.34 6.15
N ARG A 62 -10.54 -1.28 6.91
CA ARG A 62 -10.75 -1.26 8.38
C ARG A 62 -12.22 -1.47 8.79
N LYS A 63 -13.18 -1.06 7.96
CA LYS A 63 -14.61 -1.34 8.20
C LYS A 63 -14.93 -2.78 7.80
N ALA A 64 -14.43 -3.22 6.65
CA ALA A 64 -14.73 -4.53 6.08
C ALA A 64 -14.23 -5.70 6.93
N VAL A 65 -13.03 -5.61 7.50
CA VAL A 65 -12.44 -6.70 8.31
C VAL A 65 -13.30 -7.11 9.49
N LYS A 66 -14.20 -6.24 9.97
CA LYS A 66 -15.13 -6.51 11.07
C LYS A 66 -16.39 -7.26 10.63
N LEU A 67 -16.65 -7.32 9.33
CA LEU A 67 -17.83 -7.94 8.72
C LEU A 67 -17.52 -9.31 8.13
N ILE A 68 -16.25 -9.60 7.91
CA ILE A 68 -15.80 -10.88 7.35
C ILE A 68 -15.74 -11.91 8.48
N PRO A 69 -16.31 -13.11 8.28
CA PRO A 69 -16.26 -14.19 9.25
C PRO A 69 -14.85 -14.81 9.25
N MET A 70 -13.94 -14.23 10.03
CA MET A 70 -12.55 -14.69 10.16
C MET A 70 -12.33 -15.56 11.40
N ARG A 71 -11.18 -16.23 11.47
CA ARG A 71 -10.79 -16.94 12.70
C ARG A 71 -10.45 -15.93 13.80
N PRO A 72 -10.59 -16.31 15.08
CA PRO A 72 -10.15 -15.45 16.19
C PRO A 72 -8.68 -15.04 16.03
N GLY A 73 -8.37 -13.74 16.12
CA GLY A 73 -7.02 -13.19 15.96
C GLY A 73 -6.70 -12.64 14.56
N ASP A 74 -7.34 -13.18 13.51
CA ASP A 74 -7.08 -12.74 12.13
C ASP A 74 -7.45 -11.26 11.95
N ALA A 75 -8.56 -10.80 12.54
CA ALA A 75 -9.02 -9.43 12.41
C ALA A 75 -8.01 -8.41 12.97
N GLU A 76 -7.37 -8.74 14.09
CA GLU A 76 -6.31 -7.94 14.71
C GLU A 76 -5.06 -7.91 13.83
N GLU A 77 -4.67 -9.04 13.24
CA GLU A 77 -3.54 -9.11 12.30
C GLU A 77 -3.78 -8.24 11.06
N TYR A 78 -4.98 -8.28 10.48
CA TYR A 78 -5.33 -7.41 9.34
C TYR A 78 -5.41 -5.94 9.72
N ALA A 79 -5.92 -5.61 10.91
CA ALA A 79 -5.89 -4.23 11.41
C ALA A 79 -4.45 -3.73 11.52
N ALA A 80 -3.55 -4.55 12.08
CA ALA A 80 -2.13 -4.24 12.18
C ALA A 80 -1.46 -4.08 10.80
N LEU A 81 -1.80 -4.95 9.84
CA LEU A 81 -1.35 -4.83 8.45
C LEU A 81 -1.74 -3.46 7.85
N ILE A 82 -3.02 -3.09 7.98
CA ILE A 82 -3.53 -1.83 7.43
C ILE A 82 -2.82 -0.63 8.08
N ASP A 83 -2.55 -0.69 9.38
CA ASP A 83 -1.81 0.36 10.10
C ASP A 83 -0.35 0.44 9.65
N ASN A 84 0.30 -0.69 9.38
CA ASN A 84 1.66 -0.73 8.85
C ASN A 84 1.73 -0.15 7.42
N ILE A 85 0.77 -0.49 6.56
CA ILE A 85 0.67 0.11 5.22
C ILE A 85 0.43 1.61 5.32
N ALA A 86 -0.42 2.07 6.25
CA ALA A 86 -0.67 3.49 6.46
C ALA A 86 0.62 4.23 6.85
N LYS A 87 1.44 3.66 7.74
CA LYS A 87 2.74 4.23 8.13
C LYS A 87 3.71 4.32 6.95
N GLU A 88 3.84 3.23 6.17
CA GLU A 88 4.73 3.24 5.00
C GLU A 88 4.24 4.20 3.90
N SER A 89 2.95 4.51 3.84
CA SER A 89 2.41 5.45 2.85
C SER A 89 2.98 6.87 2.99
N ASP A 90 3.36 7.29 4.19
CA ASP A 90 4.03 8.59 4.35
C ASP A 90 5.43 8.57 3.76
N ILE A 91 6.16 7.48 3.94
CA ILE A 91 7.49 7.28 3.35
C ILE A 91 7.41 7.25 1.82
N ARG A 92 6.37 6.62 1.27
CA ARG A 92 6.07 6.69 -0.17
C ARG A 92 5.89 8.12 -0.66
N HIS A 93 5.08 8.93 0.04
CA HIS A 93 4.88 10.31 -0.35
C HIS A 93 6.16 11.14 -0.27
N ASP A 94 6.99 10.86 0.74
CA ASP A 94 8.26 11.54 0.92
C ASP A 94 9.24 11.20 -0.22
N ILE A 95 9.36 9.92 -0.60
CA ILE A 95 10.37 9.46 -1.58
C ILE A 95 9.88 9.58 -3.03
N ILE A 96 8.66 9.12 -3.33
CA ILE A 96 8.13 9.05 -4.72
C ILE A 96 7.52 10.37 -5.15
N HIS A 97 6.81 11.05 -4.24
CA HIS A 97 6.10 12.30 -4.54
C HIS A 97 6.85 13.54 -4.05
N GLY A 98 8.01 13.36 -3.43
CA GLY A 98 8.92 14.46 -3.07
C GLY A 98 9.57 15.06 -4.31
N ALA A 99 9.86 16.37 -4.24
CA ALA A 99 10.64 17.06 -5.26
C ALA A 99 12.11 17.08 -4.84
N ILE A 100 13.00 16.49 -5.64
CA ILE A 100 14.46 16.63 -5.46
C ILE A 100 14.82 18.09 -5.73
N VAL A 101 15.41 18.74 -4.73
CA VAL A 101 15.82 20.15 -4.80
C VAL A 101 17.34 20.33 -4.81
N GLU A 102 18.07 19.35 -4.28
CA GLU A 102 19.52 19.28 -4.39
C GLU A 102 19.96 17.83 -4.62
N HIS A 103 20.97 17.65 -5.44
CA HIS A 103 21.58 16.37 -5.75
C HIS A 103 23.07 16.60 -5.95
N THR A 104 23.89 15.85 -5.21
CA THR A 104 25.35 15.90 -5.34
C THR A 104 25.75 14.78 -6.27
N GLU A 105 26.32 15.13 -7.42
CA GLU A 105 26.71 14.14 -8.43
C GLU A 105 27.71 13.12 -7.86
N GLY A 106 27.45 11.85 -8.15
CA GLY A 106 28.30 10.72 -7.81
C GLY A 106 28.26 10.24 -6.37
N THR A 107 27.44 10.85 -5.51
CA THR A 107 27.32 10.42 -4.11
C THR A 107 26.18 9.44 -3.88
N GLY A 108 25.20 9.36 -4.78
CA GLY A 108 23.97 8.58 -4.55
C GLY A 108 23.12 9.16 -3.42
N THR A 109 23.22 10.47 -3.17
CA THR A 109 22.44 11.17 -2.16
C THR A 109 21.70 12.36 -2.76
N ALA A 110 20.45 12.57 -2.36
CA ALA A 110 19.66 13.72 -2.77
C ALA A 110 18.90 14.33 -1.58
N ARG A 111 18.68 15.64 -1.63
CA ARG A 111 17.76 16.34 -0.74
C ARG A 111 16.46 16.55 -1.48
N ALA A 112 15.37 16.05 -0.91
CA ALA A 112 14.03 16.22 -1.43
C ALA A 112 13.16 17.02 -0.45
N ILE A 113 12.14 17.68 -0.97
CA ILE A 113 11.10 18.33 -0.19
C ILE A 113 9.73 17.76 -0.52
N ARG A 114 8.90 17.60 0.50
CA ARG A 114 7.46 17.33 0.36
C ARG A 114 6.68 18.54 0.85
N ILE A 115 5.74 19.01 0.04
CA ILE A 115 4.82 20.07 0.43
C ILE A 115 3.71 19.48 1.28
N ILE A 116 3.57 19.97 2.51
CA ILE A 116 2.49 19.64 3.44
C ILE A 116 1.47 20.77 3.43
N ARG A 117 0.20 20.44 3.18
CA ARG A 117 -0.90 21.41 3.10
C ARG A 117 -1.78 21.31 4.33
N GLU A 118 -1.89 22.37 5.12
CA GLU A 118 -2.71 22.43 6.32
C GLU A 118 -3.51 23.73 6.38
N ARG A 119 -4.85 23.65 6.25
CA ARG A 119 -5.80 24.78 6.46
C ARG A 119 -5.33 26.12 5.84
N GLY A 120 -4.99 26.11 4.55
CA GLY A 120 -4.57 27.32 3.83
C GLY A 120 -3.11 27.74 4.04
N LYS A 121 -2.33 26.99 4.83
CA LYS A 121 -0.88 27.12 4.98
C LYS A 121 -0.17 25.98 4.26
N PHE A 122 1.06 26.27 3.82
CA PHE A 122 1.98 25.29 3.27
C PHE A 122 3.22 25.25 4.15
N SER A 123 3.67 24.06 4.48
CA SER A 123 4.99 23.81 5.07
C SER A 123 5.76 22.83 4.19
N GLN A 124 7.08 22.80 4.35
CA GLN A 124 7.96 21.88 3.65
C GLN A 124 8.52 20.88 4.65
N LYS A 125 8.44 19.59 4.32
CA LYS A 125 9.17 18.53 5.01
C LYS A 125 10.42 18.23 4.18
N GLU A 126 11.59 18.44 4.78
CA GLU A 126 12.86 18.06 4.16
C GLU A 126 13.15 16.58 4.37
N ILE A 127 13.65 15.93 3.32
CA ILE A 127 13.91 14.50 3.25
C ILE A 127 15.31 14.29 2.68
N HIS A 128 16.14 13.54 3.39
CA HIS A 128 17.46 13.13 2.92
C HIS A 128 17.36 11.72 2.35
N LEU A 129 17.62 11.60 1.05
CA LEU A 129 17.58 10.34 0.33
C LEU A 129 18.99 9.80 0.17
N THR A 130 19.16 8.52 0.48
CA THR A 130 20.35 7.74 0.16
C THR A 130 19.90 6.43 -0.49
N ILE A 131 20.78 5.78 -1.25
CA ILE A 131 20.48 4.44 -1.81
C ILE A 131 20.01 3.50 -0.70
N GLN A 132 20.69 3.51 0.45
CA GLN A 132 20.37 2.67 1.60
C GLN A 132 18.98 2.96 2.17
N SER A 133 18.63 4.23 2.41
CA SER A 133 17.34 4.58 3.03
C SER A 133 16.15 4.22 2.12
N VAL A 134 16.32 4.37 0.81
CA VAL A 134 15.31 3.96 -0.18
C VAL A 134 15.20 2.43 -0.24
N MET A 135 16.32 1.70 -0.25
CA MET A 135 16.32 0.24 -0.26
C MET A 135 15.73 -0.38 1.01
N GLU A 136 15.92 0.25 2.16
CA GLU A 136 15.23 -0.16 3.39
C GLU A 136 13.70 -0.02 3.28
N ALA A 137 13.22 1.07 2.66
CA ALA A 137 11.80 1.24 2.38
C ALA A 137 11.28 0.16 1.41
N VAL A 138 12.05 -0.19 0.37
CA VAL A 138 11.73 -1.29 -0.55
C VAL A 138 11.53 -2.60 0.23
N VAL A 139 12.44 -2.93 1.14
CA VAL A 139 12.36 -4.16 1.94
C VAL A 139 11.12 -4.16 2.83
N ARG A 140 10.80 -3.04 3.49
CA ARG A 140 9.59 -2.95 4.34
C ARG A 140 8.31 -3.13 3.51
N VAL A 141 8.18 -2.45 2.37
CA VAL A 141 7.00 -2.57 1.50
C VAL A 141 6.87 -3.98 0.91
N ASN A 142 7.97 -4.59 0.49
CA ASN A 142 7.95 -5.96 -0.05
C ASN A 142 7.51 -7.02 0.97
N LYS A 143 7.73 -6.78 2.28
CA LYS A 143 7.19 -7.66 3.33
C LYS A 143 5.67 -7.55 3.45
N LEU A 144 5.10 -6.39 3.13
CA LEU A 144 3.65 -6.14 3.21
C LEU A 144 2.93 -6.59 1.93
N ALA A 145 3.55 -6.40 0.76
CA ALA A 145 2.90 -6.55 -0.56
C ALA A 145 2.18 -7.89 -0.81
N PRO A 146 2.71 -9.06 -0.41
CA PRO A 146 2.02 -10.33 -0.67
C PRO A 146 0.77 -10.54 0.19
N ILE A 147 0.68 -9.87 1.34
CA ILE A 147 -0.32 -10.19 2.36
C ILE A 147 -1.75 -9.85 1.88
N PRO A 148 -2.03 -8.65 1.32
CA PRO A 148 -3.36 -8.33 0.81
C PRO A 148 -3.85 -9.28 -0.30
N LEU A 149 -2.95 -9.71 -1.19
CA LEU A 149 -3.31 -10.61 -2.29
C LEU A 149 -3.67 -12.02 -1.76
N ASN A 150 -2.86 -12.56 -0.85
CA ASN A 150 -3.17 -13.83 -0.20
C ASN A 150 -4.50 -13.76 0.57
N PHE A 151 -4.75 -12.64 1.24
CA PHE A 151 -6.00 -12.44 1.94
C PHE A 151 -7.20 -12.39 1.01
N ALA A 152 -7.12 -11.69 -0.13
CA ALA A 152 -8.20 -11.66 -1.12
C ALA A 152 -8.61 -13.09 -1.51
N ALA A 153 -7.63 -13.96 -1.77
CA ALA A 153 -7.88 -15.37 -2.06
C ALA A 153 -8.53 -16.14 -0.89
N LEU A 154 -8.11 -15.87 0.36
CA LEU A 154 -8.70 -16.48 1.55
C LEU A 154 -10.15 -16.05 1.77
N VAL A 155 -10.46 -14.76 1.61
CA VAL A 155 -11.83 -14.23 1.73
C VAL A 155 -12.72 -14.82 0.66
N GLN A 156 -12.27 -14.82 -0.59
CA GLN A 156 -13.03 -15.40 -1.70
C GLN A 156 -13.39 -16.86 -1.43
N LYS A 157 -12.42 -17.65 -0.92
CA LYS A 157 -12.66 -19.04 -0.52
C LYS A 157 -13.69 -19.14 0.61
N ALA A 158 -13.56 -18.31 1.65
CA ALA A 158 -14.46 -18.34 2.81
C ALA A 158 -15.91 -17.98 2.42
N ILE A 159 -16.09 -16.97 1.55
CA ILE A 159 -17.40 -16.59 1.02
C ILE A 159 -18.04 -17.78 0.28
N HIS A 160 -17.31 -18.41 -0.62
CA HIS A 160 -17.81 -19.54 -1.41
C HIS A 160 -18.20 -20.76 -0.55
N GLU A 161 -17.42 -21.05 0.49
CA GLU A 161 -17.73 -22.14 1.44
C GLU A 161 -19.02 -21.86 2.23
N GLN A 162 -19.30 -20.60 2.58
CA GLN A 162 -20.53 -20.21 3.26
C GLN A 162 -21.77 -20.37 2.37
N GLU A 163 -21.69 -19.89 1.13
CA GLU A 163 -22.77 -20.03 0.13
C GLU A 163 -23.12 -21.52 -0.10
N THR A 164 -22.09 -22.37 -0.24
CA THR A 164 -22.27 -23.81 -0.43
C THR A 164 -22.94 -24.47 0.79
N THR A 165 -22.59 -24.03 2.00
CA THR A 165 -23.17 -24.56 3.24
C THR A 165 -24.63 -24.13 3.41
N GLN A 166 -24.96 -22.87 3.10
CA GLN A 166 -26.33 -22.35 3.15
C GLN A 166 -27.25 -23.02 2.12
N ALA A 167 -26.74 -23.29 0.92
CA ALA A 167 -27.49 -24.00 -0.12
C ALA A 167 -27.92 -25.40 0.34
N ARG A 168 -27.01 -26.16 0.97
CA ARG A 168 -27.31 -27.51 1.48
C ARG A 168 -28.38 -27.52 2.57
N HIS A 169 -28.38 -26.54 3.46
CA HIS A 169 -29.39 -26.43 4.51
C HIS A 169 -30.77 -25.96 4.02
N SER A 170 -30.85 -25.43 2.80
CA SER A 170 -32.12 -24.99 2.20
C SER A 170 -32.85 -26.11 1.44
N GLU A 171 -32.18 -27.25 1.22
CA GLU A 171 -32.71 -28.43 0.51
C GLU A 171 -33.23 -29.53 1.46
N GLU A 172 -33.00 -29.39 2.78
CA GLU A 172 -33.50 -30.28 3.84
C GLU A 172 -34.79 -29.74 4.49
#